data_AF-A0A7Y6E474-F1
#
_entry.id   AF-A0A7Y6E474-F1
#
_cell.length_a   1.000
_cell.length_b   1.000
_cell.length_c   1.000
_cell.angle_alpha   90.00
_cell.angle_beta   90.00
_cell.angle_gamma   90.00
#
_symmetry.space_group_name_H-M   'P 1'
#
loop_
_entity.id
_entity.type
_entity.pdbx_description
1 polymer ?
#
loop_
_entity_poly.entity_id
_entity_poly.type
_entity_poly.pdbx_seq_one_letter_code
_entity_poly.pdbx_strand_id
1 'polypeptide(L)'
;MEHAARPAETRGAETRDRIIVAATDCIRRWGIRRVSMNDVAQQAGVSRRTVYLHFADREDLVLAVLTRISELTVAAVEPLVRARPTLADQVAEAAVHVHALGPSDLQLGLGFRPGESEDATLLLAHSDRVMAAWQGFWRPFVEEARERGEVRADVAVDRATEWIMRVIISLVTVPARSFDADDPDEVRAFVVEFITRGFAP
;
A
#
# COMPACT_ATOMS: atom_id res chain seq x y z
N MET A 1 -32.00 5.83 -6.27
CA MET A 1 -32.62 5.09 -5.15
C MET A 1 -31.49 4.63 -4.25
N GLU A 2 -31.30 5.33 -3.14
CA GLU A 2 -30.18 5.16 -2.22
C GLU A 2 -30.62 4.16 -1.14
N HIS A 3 -30.05 2.96 -1.16
CA HIS A 3 -30.36 1.90 -0.19
C HIS A 3 -29.60 2.23 1.10
N ALA A 4 -30.25 2.94 2.02
CA ALA A 4 -29.68 3.20 3.35
C ALA A 4 -29.39 1.85 4.05
N ALA A 5 -28.12 1.57 4.32
CA ALA A 5 -27.67 0.33 4.97
C ALA A 5 -28.37 0.13 6.33
N ARG A 6 -28.70 -1.13 6.67
CA ARG A 6 -29.49 -1.42 7.88
C ARG A 6 -28.64 -1.18 9.14
N PRO A 7 -29.24 -0.76 10.28
CA PRO A 7 -28.51 -0.48 11.53
C PRO A 7 -27.67 -1.63 12.10
N ALA A 8 -27.93 -2.87 11.70
CA ALA A 8 -27.14 -4.04 12.07
C ALA A 8 -25.90 -4.24 11.16
N GLU A 9 -25.99 -3.87 9.89
CA GLU A 9 -24.85 -3.87 8.95
C GLU A 9 -23.84 -2.78 9.33
N THR A 10 -24.32 -1.58 9.71
CA THR A 10 -23.46 -0.49 10.18
C THR A 10 -22.70 -0.87 11.45
N ARG A 11 -23.38 -1.44 12.45
CA ARG A 11 -22.73 -1.92 13.70
C ARG A 11 -21.74 -3.06 13.46
N GLY A 12 -22.03 -3.93 12.49
CA GLY A 12 -21.12 -4.99 12.06
C GLY A 12 -19.86 -4.42 11.42
N ALA A 13 -19.99 -3.42 10.54
CA ALA A 13 -18.86 -2.72 9.92
C ALA A 13 -17.99 -1.99 10.96
N GLU A 14 -18.61 -1.24 11.87
CA GLU A 14 -17.89 -0.54 12.96
C GLU A 14 -17.11 -1.52 13.87
N THR A 15 -17.68 -2.71 14.12
CA THR A 15 -17.00 -3.74 14.92
C THR A 15 -15.83 -4.37 14.16
N ARG A 16 -16.03 -4.67 12.88
CA ARG A 16 -14.96 -5.16 12.00
C ARG A 16 -13.79 -4.17 11.94
N ASP A 17 -14.07 -2.89 11.78
CA ASP A 17 -13.03 -1.84 11.72
C ASP A 17 -12.26 -1.73 13.03
N ARG A 18 -12.94 -1.78 14.19
CA ARG A 18 -12.26 -1.79 15.50
C ARG A 18 -11.33 -2.99 15.65
N ILE A 19 -11.73 -4.16 15.15
CA ILE A 19 -10.88 -5.37 15.18
C ILE A 19 -9.65 -5.18 14.28
N ILE A 20 -9.80 -4.60 13.09
CA ILE A 20 -8.67 -4.33 12.18
C ILE A 20 -7.70 -3.31 12.79
N VAL A 21 -8.20 -2.23 13.40
CA VAL A 21 -7.37 -1.24 14.09
C VAL A 21 -6.61 -1.88 15.24
N ALA A 22 -7.29 -2.64 16.10
CA ALA A 22 -6.66 -3.35 17.20
C ALA A 22 -5.58 -4.33 16.71
N ALA A 23 -5.86 -5.08 15.64
CA ALA A 23 -4.90 -6.00 15.04
C ALA A 23 -3.70 -5.26 14.46
N THR A 24 -3.91 -4.11 13.80
CA THR A 24 -2.83 -3.25 13.29
C THR A 24 -1.89 -2.83 14.42
N ASP A 25 -2.45 -2.40 15.56
CA ASP A 25 -1.65 -2.00 16.73
C ASP A 25 -0.90 -3.17 17.37
N CYS A 26 -1.50 -4.36 17.42
CA CYS A 26 -0.84 -5.57 17.88
C CYS A 26 0.33 -5.95 16.95
N ILE A 27 0.11 -5.89 15.63
CA ILE A 27 1.11 -6.23 14.64
C ILE A 27 2.28 -5.23 14.68
N ARG A 28 2.00 -3.93 14.78
CA ARG A 28 3.04 -2.89 14.94
C ARG A 28 3.89 -3.10 16.19
N ARG A 29 3.28 -3.53 17.30
CA ARG A 29 3.97 -3.71 18.59
C ARG A 29 4.75 -5.02 18.67
N TRP A 30 4.22 -6.12 18.15
CA TRP A 30 4.75 -7.46 18.42
C TRP A 30 5.20 -8.23 17.18
N GLY A 31 5.01 -7.67 15.98
CA GLY A 31 5.22 -8.35 14.71
C GLY A 31 4.07 -9.28 14.35
N ILE A 32 3.95 -9.65 13.07
CA ILE A 32 2.83 -10.44 12.55
C ILE A 32 2.73 -11.78 13.29
N ARG A 33 3.87 -12.46 13.51
CA ARG A 33 3.97 -13.78 14.15
C ARG A 33 3.33 -13.86 15.53
N ARG A 34 3.51 -12.84 16.36
CA ARG A 34 3.10 -12.89 17.78
C ARG A 34 1.64 -12.49 18.01
N VAL A 35 0.95 -11.98 16.99
CA VAL A 35 -0.46 -11.61 17.10
C VAL A 35 -1.34 -12.84 17.12
N SER A 36 -2.16 -12.95 18.17
CA SER A 36 -3.21 -13.96 18.27
C SER A 36 -4.61 -13.34 18.20
N MET A 37 -5.60 -14.15 17.80
CA MET A 37 -7.01 -13.75 17.81
C MET A 37 -7.49 -13.31 19.21
N ASN A 38 -6.88 -13.83 20.27
CA ASN A 38 -7.25 -13.50 21.65
C ASN A 38 -6.73 -12.12 22.05
N ASP A 39 -5.48 -11.81 21.71
CA ASP A 39 -4.89 -10.50 22.02
C ASP A 39 -5.61 -9.39 21.27
N VAL A 40 -6.00 -9.65 20.02
CA VAL A 40 -6.80 -8.73 19.20
C VAL A 40 -8.17 -8.52 19.82
N ALA A 41 -8.85 -9.58 20.27
CA ALA A 41 -10.15 -9.45 20.93
C ALA A 41 -10.06 -8.57 22.18
N GLN A 42 -9.03 -8.80 23.01
CA GLN A 42 -8.77 -8.00 24.20
C GLN A 42 -8.49 -6.54 23.85
N GLN A 43 -7.63 -6.28 22.87
CA GLN A 43 -7.28 -4.93 22.41
C GLN A 43 -8.48 -4.19 21.80
N ALA A 44 -9.35 -4.90 21.06
CA ALA A 44 -10.55 -4.33 20.45
C ALA A 44 -11.72 -4.16 21.44
N GLY A 45 -11.61 -4.69 22.66
CA GLY A 45 -12.69 -4.68 23.64
C GLY A 45 -13.90 -5.52 23.21
N VAL A 46 -13.68 -6.62 22.49
CA VAL A 46 -14.73 -7.54 22.01
C VAL A 46 -14.47 -8.97 22.48
N SER A 47 -15.46 -9.84 22.38
CA SER A 47 -15.26 -11.26 22.70
C SER A 47 -14.45 -11.96 21.60
N ARG A 48 -13.71 -13.01 21.96
CA ARG A 48 -13.03 -13.88 20.97
C ARG A 48 -14.00 -14.45 19.93
N ARG A 49 -15.22 -14.80 20.34
CA ARG A 49 -16.29 -15.24 19.42
C ARG A 49 -16.63 -14.15 18.40
N THR A 50 -16.68 -12.88 18.82
CA THR A 50 -16.94 -11.75 17.93
C THR A 50 -15.86 -11.62 16.86
N VAL A 51 -14.59 -11.82 17.21
CA VAL A 51 -13.50 -11.80 16.20
C VAL A 51 -13.69 -12.90 15.16
N TYR A 52 -14.00 -14.13 15.58
CA TYR A 52 -14.26 -15.25 14.65
C TYR A 52 -15.54 -15.10 13.81
N LEU A 53 -16.48 -14.23 14.19
CA LEU A 53 -17.63 -13.90 13.34
C LEU A 53 -17.23 -13.01 12.15
N HIS A 54 -16.15 -12.24 12.28
CA HIS A 54 -15.68 -11.32 11.24
C HIS A 54 -14.50 -11.88 10.42
N PHE A 55 -13.68 -12.74 11.03
CA PHE A 55 -12.49 -13.30 10.40
C PHE A 55 -12.41 -14.80 10.67
N ALA A 56 -12.20 -15.59 9.62
CA ALA A 56 -12.22 -17.05 9.71
C ALA A 56 -11.10 -17.58 10.63
N ASP A 57 -9.93 -16.96 10.53
CA ASP A 57 -8.73 -17.30 11.27
C ASP A 57 -7.79 -16.09 11.40
N ARG A 58 -6.60 -16.34 11.96
CA ARG A 58 -5.55 -15.32 12.11
C ARG A 58 -5.06 -14.81 10.75
N GLU A 59 -4.98 -15.68 9.75
CA GLU A 59 -4.43 -15.35 8.43
C GLU A 59 -5.35 -14.37 7.69
N ASP A 60 -6.66 -14.63 7.71
CA ASP A 60 -7.69 -13.75 7.17
C ASP A 60 -7.68 -12.38 7.85
N LEU A 61 -7.53 -12.34 9.17
CA LEU A 61 -7.37 -11.09 9.92
C LEU A 61 -6.10 -10.32 9.51
N VAL A 62 -4.95 -11.00 9.40
CA VAL A 62 -3.70 -10.37 8.98
C VAL A 62 -3.85 -9.82 7.56
N LEU A 63 -4.36 -10.59 6.60
CA LEU A 63 -4.59 -10.14 5.24
C LEU A 63 -5.51 -8.90 5.18
N ALA A 64 -6.55 -8.86 6.01
CA ALA A 64 -7.42 -7.69 6.12
C ALA A 64 -6.68 -6.45 6.65
N VAL A 65 -5.79 -6.61 7.62
CA VAL A 65 -4.93 -5.51 8.10
C VAL A 65 -4.00 -5.03 6.99
N LEU A 66 -3.29 -5.94 6.33
CA LEU A 66 -2.33 -5.56 5.28
C LEU A 66 -3.03 -4.85 4.09
N THR A 67 -4.24 -5.32 3.73
CA THR A 67 -5.09 -4.68 2.71
C THR A 67 -5.50 -3.28 3.14
N ARG A 68 -5.98 -3.13 4.39
CA ARG A 68 -6.39 -1.83 4.94
C ARG A 68 -5.24 -0.82 4.96
N ILE A 69 -4.03 -1.25 5.32
CA ILE A 69 -2.84 -0.39 5.30
C ILE A 69 -2.56 0.05 3.87
N SER A 70 -2.57 -0.88 2.91
CA SER A 70 -2.34 -0.56 1.49
C SER A 70 -3.33 0.48 0.97
N GLU A 71 -4.62 0.32 1.26
CA GLU A 71 -5.68 1.27 0.89
C GLU A 71 -5.47 2.65 1.53
N LEU A 72 -5.10 2.69 2.81
CA LEU A 72 -4.83 3.94 3.52
C LEU A 72 -3.61 4.66 2.94
N THR A 73 -2.56 3.93 2.59
CA THR A 73 -1.37 4.47 1.93
C THR A 73 -1.73 5.07 0.57
N VAL A 74 -2.49 4.35 -0.25
CA VAL A 74 -2.98 4.86 -1.54
C VAL A 74 -3.78 6.15 -1.34
N ALA A 75 -4.76 6.14 -0.42
CA ALA A 75 -5.63 7.28 -0.16
C ALA A 75 -4.87 8.51 0.38
N ALA A 76 -3.81 8.30 1.16
CA ALA A 76 -2.98 9.38 1.68
C ALA A 76 -2.10 10.02 0.58
N VAL A 77 -1.59 9.20 -0.34
CA VAL A 77 -0.67 9.63 -1.40
C VAL A 77 -1.40 10.23 -2.61
N GLU A 78 -2.59 9.74 -2.93
CA GLU A 78 -3.36 10.17 -4.11
C GLU A 78 -3.48 11.70 -4.28
N PRO A 79 -3.95 12.49 -3.29
CA PRO A 79 -4.15 13.92 -3.48
C PRO A 79 -2.83 14.66 -3.76
N LEU A 80 -1.72 14.18 -3.18
CA LEU A 80 -0.40 14.77 -3.32
C LEU A 80 0.18 14.49 -4.72
N VAL A 81 0.03 13.25 -5.18
CA VAL A 81 0.41 12.83 -6.53
C VAL A 81 -0.42 13.61 -7.55
N ARG A 82 -1.75 13.66 -7.39
CA ARG A 82 -2.65 14.33 -8.35
C ARG A 82 -2.39 15.83 -8.47
N ALA A 83 -1.80 16.47 -7.47
CA ALA A 83 -1.40 17.87 -7.54
C ALA A 83 -0.20 18.12 -8.48
N ARG A 84 0.50 17.07 -8.94
CA ARG A 84 1.69 17.18 -9.79
C ARG A 84 1.34 17.15 -11.29
N PRO A 85 2.02 17.99 -12.10
CA PRO A 85 1.62 18.24 -13.48
C PRO A 85 2.04 17.13 -14.47
N THR A 86 3.13 16.41 -14.19
CA THR A 86 3.68 15.38 -15.08
C THR A 86 3.67 14.02 -14.39
N LEU A 87 3.67 12.93 -15.17
CA LEU A 87 3.77 11.57 -14.65
C LEU A 87 5.10 11.37 -13.89
N ALA A 88 6.18 11.97 -14.36
CA ALA A 88 7.47 11.90 -13.68
C ALA A 88 7.40 12.55 -12.29
N ASP A 89 6.79 13.74 -12.17
CA ASP A 89 6.61 14.42 -10.88
C ASP A 89 5.64 13.65 -9.97
N GLN A 90 4.61 13.03 -10.55
CA GLN A 90 3.65 12.19 -9.84
C GLN A 90 4.34 10.97 -9.20
N VAL A 91 5.18 10.26 -9.96
CA VAL A 91 5.94 9.11 -9.46
C VAL A 91 6.99 9.55 -8.43
N ALA A 92 7.66 10.67 -8.65
CA ALA A 92 8.60 11.22 -7.69
C ALA A 92 7.92 11.60 -6.36
N GLU A 93 6.74 12.22 -6.42
CA GLU A 93 5.99 12.58 -5.23
C GLU A 93 5.56 11.34 -4.43
N ALA A 94 5.12 10.29 -5.12
CA ALA A 94 4.81 9.02 -4.49
C ALA A 94 6.05 8.42 -3.83
N ALA A 95 7.21 8.40 -4.50
CA ALA A 95 8.44 7.87 -3.94
C ALA A 95 8.87 8.62 -2.66
N VAL A 96 8.82 9.96 -2.68
CA VAL A 96 9.13 10.81 -1.51
C VAL A 96 8.19 10.51 -0.34
N HIS A 97 6.88 10.46 -0.59
CA HIS A 97 5.91 10.23 0.49
C HIS A 97 5.97 8.81 1.03
N VAL A 98 6.17 7.82 0.16
CA VAL A 98 6.31 6.42 0.58
C VAL A 98 7.59 6.23 1.40
N HIS A 99 8.67 6.93 1.07
CA HIS A 99 9.89 6.96 1.89
C HIS A 99 9.64 7.61 3.27
N ALA A 100 8.90 8.72 3.30
CA ALA A 100 8.58 9.45 4.52
C ALA A 100 7.65 8.70 5.49
N LEU A 101 6.85 7.73 5.01
CA LEU A 101 6.03 6.86 5.87
C LEU A 101 6.87 5.98 6.82
N GLY A 102 8.19 5.96 6.62
CA GLY A 102 9.14 5.19 7.41
C GLY A 102 9.03 3.69 7.13
N PRO A 103 10.09 2.91 7.44
CA PRO A 103 10.13 1.49 7.09
C PRO A 103 8.96 0.72 7.69
N SER A 104 8.54 1.04 8.92
CA SER A 104 7.60 0.22 9.70
C SER A 104 6.19 0.10 9.10
N ASP A 105 5.60 1.18 8.59
CA ASP A 105 4.21 1.16 8.10
C ASP A 105 4.13 0.67 6.66
N LEU A 106 5.10 1.04 5.83
CA LEU A 106 5.21 0.55 4.46
C LEU A 106 5.60 -0.93 4.40
N GLN A 107 6.62 -1.34 5.17
CA GLN A 107 6.98 -2.76 5.28
C GLN A 107 5.81 -3.57 5.80
N LEU A 108 4.98 -2.99 6.66
CA LEU A 108 3.76 -3.66 7.09
C LEU A 108 2.73 -3.73 5.98
N GLY A 109 2.43 -2.65 5.25
CA GLY A 109 1.50 -2.69 4.11
C GLY A 109 1.94 -3.63 2.97
N LEU A 110 3.25 -3.70 2.72
CA LEU A 110 3.86 -4.60 1.72
C LEU A 110 4.12 -6.02 2.27
N GLY A 111 3.99 -6.22 3.58
CA GLY A 111 4.33 -7.47 4.25
C GLY A 111 5.83 -7.83 4.25
N PHE A 112 6.72 -6.87 4.00
CA PHE A 112 8.17 -7.08 3.93
C PHE A 112 8.85 -6.64 5.23
N ARG A 113 8.77 -7.41 6.33
CA ARG A 113 9.68 -7.22 7.47
C ARG A 113 10.89 -8.16 7.37
N PRO A 114 12.12 -7.63 7.24
CA PRO A 114 13.34 -8.46 7.24
C PRO A 114 13.46 -9.26 8.54
N GLY A 115 13.68 -10.58 8.43
CA GLY A 115 13.83 -11.50 9.57
C GLY A 115 12.54 -12.18 10.06
N GLU A 116 11.38 -11.86 9.49
CA GLU A 116 10.09 -12.51 9.78
C GLU A 116 9.62 -13.41 8.60
N SER A 117 10.51 -14.26 8.09
CA SER A 117 10.33 -15.03 6.84
C SER A 117 9.39 -16.25 6.90
N GLU A 118 8.69 -16.49 8.01
CA GLU A 118 7.89 -17.73 8.18
C GLU A 118 6.50 -17.68 7.51
N ASP A 119 5.95 -16.48 7.26
CA ASP A 119 4.62 -16.30 6.66
C ASP A 119 4.70 -16.04 5.13
N ALA A 120 5.69 -16.62 4.43
CA ALA A 120 5.95 -16.38 3.00
C ALA A 120 4.72 -16.65 2.09
N THR A 121 3.91 -17.65 2.42
CA THR A 121 2.66 -17.96 1.71
C THR A 121 1.64 -16.84 1.83
N LEU A 122 1.50 -16.24 3.01
CA LEU A 122 0.59 -15.11 3.23
C LEU A 122 1.08 -13.87 2.50
N LEU A 123 2.40 -13.64 2.50
CA LEU A 123 3.01 -12.55 1.75
C LEU A 123 2.80 -12.69 0.25
N LEU A 124 2.93 -13.90 -0.28
CA LEU A 124 2.65 -14.19 -1.69
C LEU A 124 1.16 -14.02 -2.02
N ALA A 125 0.26 -14.49 -1.14
CA ALA A 125 -1.19 -14.31 -1.32
C ALA A 125 -1.60 -12.84 -1.23
N HIS A 126 -0.90 -12.04 -0.42
CA HIS A 126 -1.11 -10.62 -0.28
C HIS A 126 -0.53 -9.82 -1.45
N SER A 127 0.62 -10.24 -2.00
CA SER A 127 1.31 -9.50 -3.05
C SER A 127 0.43 -9.30 -4.28
N ASP A 128 -0.38 -10.28 -4.67
CA ASP A 128 -1.28 -10.15 -5.82
C ASP A 128 -2.34 -9.07 -5.61
N ARG A 129 -2.93 -9.00 -4.40
CA ARG A 129 -3.94 -7.99 -4.06
C ARG A 129 -3.35 -6.59 -3.98
N VAL A 130 -2.17 -6.46 -3.38
CA VAL A 130 -1.42 -5.21 -3.33
C VAL A 130 -1.10 -4.75 -4.74
N MET A 131 -0.54 -5.63 -5.58
CA MET A 131 -0.22 -5.29 -6.97
C MET A 131 -1.46 -4.84 -7.74
N ALA A 132 -2.59 -5.52 -7.59
CA ALA A 132 -3.85 -5.15 -8.25
C ALA A 132 -4.35 -3.76 -7.79
N ALA A 133 -4.33 -3.47 -6.49
CA ALA A 133 -4.75 -2.18 -5.95
C ALA A 133 -3.87 -1.03 -6.49
N TRP A 134 -2.55 -1.23 -6.48
CA TRP A 134 -1.60 -0.25 -6.97
C TRP A 134 -1.62 -0.08 -8.50
N GLN A 135 -1.86 -1.15 -9.25
CA GLN A 135 -2.09 -1.06 -10.69
C GLN A 135 -3.36 -0.24 -10.98
N GLY A 136 -4.42 -0.47 -10.22
CA GLY A 136 -5.64 0.34 -10.27
C GLY A 136 -5.38 1.82 -9.95
N PHE A 137 -4.53 2.09 -8.97
CA PHE A 137 -4.12 3.46 -8.61
C PHE A 137 -3.35 4.16 -9.74
N TRP A 138 -2.34 3.53 -10.34
CA TRP A 138 -1.48 4.17 -11.34
C TRP A 138 -2.09 4.26 -12.75
N ARG A 139 -3.03 3.38 -13.09
CA ARG A 139 -3.62 3.31 -14.43
C ARG A 139 -4.15 4.66 -14.93
N PRO A 140 -4.99 5.41 -14.18
CA PRO A 140 -5.50 6.71 -14.64
C PRO A 140 -4.37 7.70 -14.94
N PHE A 141 -3.34 7.77 -14.09
CA PHE A 141 -2.22 8.68 -14.28
C PHE A 141 -1.43 8.38 -15.57
N VAL A 142 -1.20 7.09 -15.86
CA VAL A 142 -0.51 6.67 -17.09
C VAL A 142 -1.37 6.94 -18.33
N GLU A 143 -2.68 6.71 -18.25
CA GLU A 143 -3.61 6.97 -19.35
C GLU A 143 -3.68 8.46 -19.68
N GLU A 144 -3.83 9.31 -18.67
CA GLU A 144 -3.82 10.77 -18.82
C GLU A 144 -2.47 11.27 -19.35
N ALA A 145 -1.35 10.72 -18.88
CA ALA A 145 -0.02 11.09 -19.36
C ALA A 145 0.21 10.72 -20.82
N ARG A 146 -0.35 9.58 -21.27
CA ARG A 146 -0.34 9.20 -22.69
C ARG A 146 -1.17 10.17 -23.55
N GLU A 147 -2.32 10.62 -23.06
CA GLU A 147 -3.14 11.63 -23.75
C GLU A 147 -2.41 12.98 -23.87
N ARG A 148 -1.62 13.36 -22.86
CA ARG A 148 -0.75 14.55 -22.89
C ARG A 148 0.53 14.38 -23.72
N GLY A 149 0.80 13.17 -24.23
CA GLY A 149 2.00 12.86 -25.02
C GLY A 149 3.28 12.66 -24.19
N GLU A 150 3.17 12.52 -22.87
CA GLU A 150 4.30 12.21 -21.97
C GLU A 150 4.71 10.72 -22.05
N VAL A 151 3.77 9.85 -22.43
CA VAL A 151 4.01 8.40 -22.60
C VAL A 151 3.77 8.00 -24.05
N ARG A 152 4.74 7.32 -24.65
CA ARG A 152 4.64 6.80 -26.03
C ARG A 152 3.42 5.89 -26.22
N ALA A 153 2.75 6.01 -27.36
CA ALA A 153 1.49 5.31 -27.64
C ALA A 153 1.62 3.77 -27.74
N ASP A 154 2.82 3.25 -28.01
CA ASP A 154 3.12 1.82 -28.10
C ASP A 154 3.40 1.16 -26.74
N VAL A 155 3.52 1.95 -25.67
CA VAL A 155 3.71 1.46 -24.31
C VAL A 155 2.38 0.95 -23.75
N ALA A 156 2.34 -0.34 -23.40
CA ALA A 156 1.20 -0.92 -22.71
C ALA A 156 1.05 -0.31 -21.29
N VAL A 157 -0.12 0.22 -20.99
CA VAL A 157 -0.45 0.86 -19.69
C VAL A 157 -0.15 -0.08 -18.52
N ASP A 158 -0.51 -1.35 -18.63
CA ASP A 158 -0.27 -2.36 -17.59
C ASP A 158 1.22 -2.56 -17.32
N ARG A 159 2.06 -2.51 -18.35
CA ARG A 159 3.51 -2.65 -18.20
C ARG A 159 4.13 -1.40 -17.58
N ALA A 160 3.64 -0.21 -17.94
CA ALA A 160 4.11 1.05 -17.35
C ALA A 160 3.75 1.13 -15.86
N THR A 161 2.51 0.79 -15.50
CA THR A 161 2.05 0.77 -14.11
C THR A 161 2.83 -0.25 -13.26
N GLU A 162 3.07 -1.47 -13.77
CA GLU A 162 3.91 -2.46 -13.09
C GLU A 162 5.35 -1.95 -12.89
N TRP A 163 5.92 -1.33 -13.93
CA TRP A 163 7.27 -0.79 -13.85
C TRP A 163 7.40 0.32 -12.80
N ILE A 164 6.47 1.28 -12.78
CA ILE A 164 6.41 2.35 -11.77
C ILE A 164 6.42 1.74 -10.37
N MET A 165 5.58 0.73 -10.14
CA MET A 165 5.50 0.05 -8.85
C MET A 165 6.79 -0.64 -8.44
N ARG A 166 7.44 -1.37 -9.35
CA ARG A 166 8.72 -2.03 -9.06
C ARG A 166 9.83 -1.02 -8.72
N VAL A 167 9.84 0.13 -9.41
CA VAL A 167 10.80 1.20 -9.13
C VAL A 167 10.55 1.82 -7.76
N ILE A 168 9.31 2.21 -7.45
CA ILE A 168 8.96 2.78 -6.14
C ILE A 168 9.29 1.78 -5.02
N ILE A 169 8.85 0.53 -5.14
CA ILE A 169 9.13 -0.51 -4.14
C ILE A 169 10.64 -0.69 -3.97
N SER A 170 11.43 -0.69 -5.04
CA SER A 170 12.89 -0.81 -4.92
C SER A 170 13.49 0.39 -4.20
N LEU A 171 13.09 1.62 -4.54
CA LEU A 171 13.64 2.86 -3.96
C LEU A 171 13.46 2.91 -2.43
N VAL A 172 12.36 2.35 -1.95
CA VAL A 172 11.96 2.45 -0.54
C VAL A 172 12.34 1.21 0.28
N THR A 173 12.63 0.07 -0.37
CA THR A 173 13.03 -1.17 0.32
C THR A 173 14.52 -1.47 0.23
N VAL A 174 15.20 -1.00 -0.83
CA VAL A 174 16.62 -1.22 -1.06
C VAL A 174 17.37 0.09 -0.82
N PRO A 175 18.39 0.12 0.05
CA PRO A 175 19.16 1.32 0.29
C PRO A 175 19.74 1.92 -1.01
N ALA A 176 19.48 3.21 -1.24
CA ALA A 176 20.15 3.95 -2.30
C ALA A 176 21.65 3.99 -2.07
N ARG A 177 22.44 3.89 -3.15
CA ARG A 177 23.91 3.90 -3.09
C ARG A 177 24.55 5.10 -3.78
N SER A 178 23.79 5.79 -4.62
CA SER A 178 24.28 6.88 -5.48
C SER A 178 23.70 8.25 -5.13
N PHE A 179 22.72 8.31 -4.23
CA PHE A 179 22.04 9.52 -3.77
C PHE A 179 21.51 9.29 -2.35
N ASP A 180 21.21 10.36 -1.62
CA ASP A 180 20.57 10.31 -0.31
C ASP A 180 19.06 10.08 -0.47
N ALA A 181 18.59 8.89 -0.08
CA ALA A 181 17.16 8.56 -0.13
C ALA A 181 16.34 9.34 0.89
N ASP A 182 16.97 9.86 1.96
CA ASP A 182 16.31 10.69 2.96
C ASP A 182 16.14 12.15 2.50
N ASP A 183 16.80 12.55 1.40
CA ASP A 183 16.62 13.85 0.76
C ASP A 183 15.53 13.77 -0.33
N PRO A 184 14.37 14.42 -0.14
CA PRO A 184 13.29 14.45 -1.12
C PRO A 184 13.69 14.99 -2.50
N ASP A 185 14.62 15.94 -2.54
CA ASP A 185 15.05 16.58 -3.78
C ASP A 185 15.96 15.65 -4.58
N GLU A 186 16.82 14.88 -3.91
CA GLU A 186 17.65 13.86 -4.57
C GLU A 186 16.80 12.66 -5.07
N VAL A 187 15.82 12.20 -4.28
CA VAL A 187 14.85 11.19 -4.73
C VAL A 187 14.11 11.67 -5.98
N ARG A 188 13.60 12.92 -5.97
CA ARG A 188 12.89 13.49 -7.10
C ARG A 188 13.79 13.60 -8.33
N ALA A 189 15.01 14.10 -8.17
CA ALA A 189 15.97 14.22 -9.26
C ALA A 189 16.28 12.86 -9.90
N PHE A 190 16.54 11.83 -9.07
CA PHE A 190 16.80 10.47 -9.53
C PHE A 190 15.60 9.90 -10.30
N VAL A 191 14.40 10.00 -9.72
CA VAL A 191 13.18 9.49 -10.33
C VAL A 191 12.90 10.20 -11.65
N VAL A 192 12.92 11.54 -11.69
CA VAL A 192 12.63 12.31 -12.90
C VAL A 192 13.68 12.04 -13.99
N GLU A 193 14.97 11.98 -13.67
CA GLU A 193 16.03 11.74 -14.66
C GLU A 193 15.84 10.40 -15.40
N PHE A 194 15.52 9.33 -14.67
CA PHE A 194 15.45 7.99 -15.26
C PHE A 194 14.05 7.58 -15.73
N ILE A 195 12.97 8.12 -15.14
CA ILE A 195 11.60 7.93 -15.63
C ILE A 195 11.41 8.63 -16.98
N THR A 196 11.90 9.87 -17.10
CA THR A 196 11.74 10.63 -18.35
C THR A 196 12.47 9.95 -19.50
N ARG A 197 13.65 9.34 -19.30
CA ARG A 197 14.37 8.66 -20.38
C ARG A 197 13.79 7.30 -20.80
N GLY A 198 12.98 6.64 -19.97
CA GLY A 198 12.35 5.34 -20.30
C GLY A 198 11.03 5.46 -21.07
N PHE A 199 10.28 6.53 -20.84
CA PHE A 199 8.96 6.77 -21.43
C PHE A 199 8.90 7.93 -22.42
N ALA A 200 9.90 8.82 -22.46
CA ALA A 200 9.96 9.88 -23.46
C ALA A 200 10.07 9.31 -24.89
N PRO A 201 9.62 10.09 -25.89
CA PRO A 201 9.80 9.80 -27.31
C PRO A 201 11.27 9.56 -27.70
#